data_AF-M1CHE1-F1
#
_entry.id   AF-M1CHE1-F1
#
_cell.length_a   1.000
_cell.length_b   1.000
_cell.length_c   1.000
_cell.angle_alpha   90.00
_cell.angle_beta   90.00
_cell.angle_gamma   90.00
#
_symmetry.space_group_name_H-M   'P 1'
#
loop_
_entity.id
_entity.type
_entity.pdbx_description
1 polymer ?
#
loop_
_entity_poly.entity_id
_entity_poly.type
_entity_poly.pdbx_seq_one_letter_code
_entity_poly.pdbx_strand_id
1 'polypeptide(L)'
;MQSFSLFSYISFFFLFTTLSFVKTVLTQDGFCSAPLRIDADSNSQPLYWKVTNPTLSPSHLQDLPGFTRSVYKKDHAFITPESQVFSPLPDWTNTLGAYLITPAIGSHFVMYLAKMQENSKSGLPPSDVERFIFVVQGSAVLTNISGNVHNLKVRQLYF
;
A
#
# COMPACT_ATOMS: atom_id res chain seq x y z
N MET A 1 -59.12 -50.78 12.09
CA MET A 1 -58.29 -50.41 13.26
C MET A 1 -57.44 -49.23 12.87
N GLN A 2 -57.63 -48.12 13.58
CA GLN A 2 -57.01 -46.83 13.38
C GLN A 2 -55.55 -46.85 13.85
N SER A 3 -54.66 -46.16 13.11
CA SER A 3 -53.87 -45.08 13.72
C SER A 3 -53.35 -44.15 12.62
N PHE A 4 -53.81 -42.91 12.67
CA PHE A 4 -53.29 -41.79 11.92
C PHE A 4 -51.95 -41.36 12.54
N SER A 5 -50.86 -41.34 11.77
CA SER A 5 -49.66 -40.58 12.17
C SER A 5 -49.82 -39.13 11.69
N LEU A 6 -50.04 -38.28 12.68
CA LEU A 6 -50.30 -36.86 12.62
C LEU A 6 -49.03 -36.07 12.31
N PHE A 7 -48.51 -36.11 11.08
CA PHE A 7 -47.53 -35.13 10.57
C PHE A 7 -47.85 -34.80 9.11
N SER A 8 -49.10 -34.41 8.93
CA SER A 8 -49.61 -33.64 7.81
C SER A 8 -49.14 -32.18 7.97
N TYR A 9 -48.67 -31.58 6.89
CA TYR A 9 -48.77 -30.14 6.62
C TYR A 9 -47.96 -29.16 7.49
N ILE A 10 -46.64 -29.09 7.31
CA ILE A 10 -45.93 -27.79 7.36
C ILE A 10 -44.84 -27.76 6.26
N SER A 11 -45.20 -27.14 5.13
CA SER A 11 -44.32 -26.29 4.28
C SER A 11 -43.03 -26.94 3.74
N PHE A 12 -42.99 -27.58 2.57
CA PHE A 12 -43.11 -27.00 1.22
C PHE A 12 -42.84 -25.49 1.08
N PHE A 13 -41.84 -24.91 1.77
CA PHE A 13 -41.34 -23.56 1.41
C PHE A 13 -40.01 -23.17 2.06
N PHE A 14 -38.92 -23.90 1.86
CA PHE A 14 -37.58 -23.31 2.06
C PHE A 14 -36.60 -23.74 0.96
N LEU A 15 -37.03 -23.48 -0.28
CA LEU A 15 -36.13 -23.12 -1.37
C LEU A 15 -35.61 -21.70 -1.10
N PHE A 16 -34.83 -21.50 -0.04
CA PHE A 16 -34.10 -20.26 0.17
C PHE A 16 -32.66 -20.50 -0.20
N THR A 17 -32.39 -20.20 -1.46
CA THR A 17 -31.10 -19.77 -1.99
C THR A 17 -30.37 -18.92 -0.95
N THR A 18 -29.41 -19.49 -0.23
CA THR A 18 -28.36 -18.71 0.39
C THR A 18 -27.41 -18.31 -0.72
N LEU A 19 -27.86 -17.32 -1.51
CA LEU A 19 -26.98 -16.50 -2.32
C LEU A 19 -26.05 -15.80 -1.32
N SER A 20 -24.92 -16.44 -1.02
CA SER A 20 -23.83 -15.76 -0.34
C SER A 20 -23.51 -14.55 -1.22
N PHE A 21 -23.93 -13.38 -0.77
CA PHE A 21 -23.46 -12.11 -1.29
C PHE A 21 -21.96 -12.04 -0.98
N VAL A 22 -21.15 -12.69 -1.80
CA VAL A 22 -19.77 -12.26 -2.00
C VAL A 22 -19.93 -10.86 -2.56
N LYS A 23 -19.74 -9.86 -1.69
CA LYS A 23 -19.67 -8.46 -2.08
C LYS A 23 -18.37 -8.33 -2.87
N THR A 24 -18.39 -8.72 -4.14
CA THR A 24 -17.38 -8.32 -5.12
C THR A 24 -17.48 -6.81 -5.21
N VAL A 25 -16.62 -6.12 -4.45
CA VAL A 25 -16.33 -4.73 -4.70
C VAL A 25 -15.58 -4.71 -6.03
N LEU A 26 -16.33 -4.53 -7.12
CA LEU A 26 -15.77 -4.05 -8.37
C LEU A 26 -15.30 -2.62 -8.09
N THR A 27 -14.03 -2.45 -7.73
CA THR A 27 -13.39 -1.13 -7.76
C THR A 27 -13.26 -0.76 -9.23
N GLN A 28 -14.15 0.11 -9.70
CA GLN A 28 -14.27 0.44 -11.12
C GLN A 28 -13.01 1.13 -11.69
N ASP A 29 -12.06 1.54 -10.83
CA ASP A 29 -10.91 2.37 -11.22
C ASP A 29 -9.59 2.04 -10.47
N GLY A 30 -9.42 0.85 -9.88
CA GLY A 30 -8.14 0.46 -9.25
C GLY A 30 -7.75 1.21 -7.96
N PHE A 31 -8.68 1.97 -7.37
CA PHE A 31 -8.44 2.73 -6.13
C PHE A 31 -8.87 1.99 -4.86
N CYS A 32 -8.12 2.18 -3.79
CA CYS A 32 -8.50 1.78 -2.43
C CYS A 32 -8.03 2.84 -1.42
N SER A 33 -8.69 2.92 -0.26
CA SER A 33 -8.29 3.78 0.84
C SER A 33 -8.14 2.95 2.10
N ALA A 34 -7.03 3.10 2.81
CA ALA A 34 -6.83 2.41 4.09
C ALA A 34 -7.79 2.98 5.16
N PRO A 35 -8.43 2.13 6.00
CA PRO A 35 -9.35 2.58 7.04
C PRO A 35 -8.64 3.46 8.08
N LEU A 36 -9.36 4.48 8.56
CA LEU A 36 -8.90 5.41 9.60
C LEU A 36 -9.25 4.89 11.00
N ARG A 37 -8.26 4.84 11.90
CA ARG A 37 -8.50 4.98 13.34
C ARG A 37 -8.13 6.40 13.72
N ILE A 38 -9.13 7.21 14.04
CA ILE A 38 -8.96 8.60 14.50
C ILE A 38 -8.90 8.57 16.02
N ASP A 39 -7.72 8.80 16.60
CA ASP A 39 -7.64 9.41 17.92
C ASP A 39 -7.48 10.91 17.66
N ALA A 40 -8.59 11.64 17.80
CA ALA A 40 -8.64 13.07 17.49
C ALA A 40 -7.96 13.84 18.62
N ASP A 41 -6.67 14.11 18.48
CA ASP A 41 -5.98 15.06 19.33
C ASP A 41 -5.65 16.32 18.52
N SER A 42 -5.96 17.49 19.08
CA SER A 42 -5.93 18.80 18.42
C SER A 42 -4.51 19.34 18.15
N ASN A 43 -3.47 18.59 18.55
CA ASN A 43 -2.06 18.79 18.24
C ASN A 43 -1.52 17.73 17.25
N SER A 44 -2.41 17.07 16.49
CA SER A 44 -2.09 15.85 15.75
C SER A 44 -1.04 16.06 14.66
N GLN A 45 0.09 15.37 14.82
CA GLN A 45 1.07 15.21 13.77
C GLN A 45 0.40 14.64 12.51
N PRO A 46 0.88 14.99 11.30
CA PRO A 46 0.28 14.50 10.08
C PRO A 46 0.28 12.97 10.06
N LEU A 47 -0.68 12.39 9.36
CA LEU A 47 -0.76 10.94 9.28
C LEU A 47 0.55 10.33 8.73
N TYR A 48 0.94 9.20 9.29
CA TYR A 48 2.22 8.52 8.99
C TYR A 48 3.46 9.35 9.31
N TRP A 49 3.37 10.37 10.16
CA TRP A 49 4.51 11.18 10.56
C TRP A 49 5.73 10.36 11.00
N LYS A 50 5.53 9.32 11.82
CA LYS A 50 6.64 8.46 12.29
C LYS A 50 7.27 7.61 11.19
N VAL A 51 6.61 7.44 10.03
CA VAL A 51 7.18 6.75 8.87
C VAL A 51 8.21 7.64 8.18
N THR A 52 7.92 8.94 8.08
CA THR A 52 8.83 9.92 7.44
C THR A 52 9.81 10.55 8.42
N ASN A 53 9.45 10.60 9.70
CA ASN A 53 10.23 11.14 10.81
C ASN A 53 10.31 10.09 11.93
N PRO A 54 11.12 9.04 11.75
CA PRO A 54 11.24 7.95 12.71
C PRO A 54 11.76 8.46 14.05
N THR A 55 11.26 7.89 15.16
CA THR A 55 11.70 8.23 16.52
C THR A 55 13.22 8.03 16.69
N LEU A 56 13.77 6.99 16.08
CA LEU A 56 15.21 6.79 15.95
C LEU A 56 15.62 7.12 14.51
N SER A 57 16.01 8.38 14.28
CA SER A 57 16.45 8.87 12.97
C SER A 57 17.95 8.60 12.73
N PRO A 58 18.39 8.63 11.46
CA PRO A 58 19.81 8.49 11.12
C PRO A 58 20.71 9.54 11.80
N SER A 59 20.18 10.74 12.08
CA SER A 59 20.94 11.80 12.76
C SER A 59 21.34 11.44 14.19
N HIS A 60 20.56 10.59 14.88
CA HIS A 60 20.90 10.11 16.22
C HIS A 60 22.06 9.10 16.24
N LEU A 61 22.51 8.62 15.08
CA LEU A 61 23.50 7.56 14.95
C LEU A 61 24.84 8.05 14.37
N GLN A 62 25.00 9.37 14.16
CA GLN A 62 26.18 9.94 13.51
C GLN A 62 27.49 9.66 14.26
N ASP A 63 27.43 9.55 15.59
CA ASP A 63 28.60 9.29 16.44
C ASP A 63 28.93 7.79 16.60
N LEU A 64 28.18 6.91 15.93
CA LEU A 64 28.34 5.46 16.00
C LEU A 64 28.82 4.92 14.64
N PRO A 65 30.14 4.94 14.37
CA PRO A 65 30.67 4.57 13.06
C PRO A 65 30.31 3.12 12.70
N GLY A 66 29.68 2.95 11.53
CA GLY A 66 29.27 1.65 11.01
C GLY A 66 28.04 1.04 11.69
N PHE A 67 27.43 1.71 12.66
CA PHE A 67 26.24 1.21 13.31
C PHE A 67 25.03 1.26 12.36
N THR A 68 24.35 0.13 12.22
CA THR A 68 23.06 0.04 11.53
C THR A 68 22.21 -1.03 12.20
N ARG A 69 20.90 -0.82 12.23
CA ARG A 69 19.93 -1.85 12.63
C ARG A 69 19.53 -2.74 11.46
N SER A 70 19.94 -2.40 10.24
CA SER A 70 19.59 -3.18 9.07
C SER A 70 20.26 -4.54 9.06
N VAL A 71 19.51 -5.56 8.69
CA VAL A 71 19.98 -6.94 8.62
C VAL A 71 19.46 -7.58 7.34
N TYR A 72 20.36 -8.22 6.60
CA TYR A 72 20.03 -9.03 5.43
C TYR A 72 20.38 -10.49 5.72
N LYS A 73 19.41 -11.40 5.58
CA LYS A 73 19.56 -12.85 5.74
C LYS A 73 19.01 -13.56 4.51
N LYS A 74 19.16 -14.89 4.49
CA LYS A 74 18.79 -15.74 3.34
C LYS A 74 17.30 -15.65 2.98
N ASP A 75 16.44 -15.53 3.97
CA ASP A 75 14.99 -15.67 3.85
C ASP A 75 14.22 -14.41 4.29
N HIS A 76 14.91 -13.39 4.81
CA HIS A 76 14.30 -12.12 5.21
C HIS A 76 15.31 -10.98 5.21
N ALA A 77 14.79 -9.76 5.15
CA ALA A 77 15.56 -8.54 5.37
C ALA A 77 14.80 -7.59 6.28
N PHE A 78 15.53 -6.91 7.15
CA PHE A 78 15.07 -5.80 7.96
C PHE A 78 15.84 -4.56 7.51
N ILE A 79 15.18 -3.65 6.78
CA ILE A 79 15.82 -2.48 6.17
C ILE A 79 15.32 -1.23 6.90
N THR A 80 16.24 -0.53 7.55
CA THR A 80 15.97 0.63 8.41
C THR A 80 16.31 1.96 7.74
N PRO A 81 15.76 3.10 8.23
CA PRO A 81 15.93 4.42 7.61
C PRO A 81 17.39 4.81 7.35
N GLU A 82 18.31 4.47 8.25
CA GLU A 82 19.74 4.79 8.12
C GLU A 82 20.47 4.04 7.01
N SER A 83 19.89 2.97 6.45
CA SER A 83 20.48 2.19 5.35
C SER A 83 19.80 2.40 4.00
N GLN A 84 18.85 3.34 3.91
CA GLN A 84 18.20 3.69 2.64
C GLN A 84 19.15 4.47 1.74
N VAL A 85 19.42 3.93 0.55
CA VAL A 85 20.30 4.59 -0.44
C VAL A 85 19.44 5.32 -1.47
N PHE A 86 19.45 6.65 -1.43
CA PHE A 86 18.71 7.49 -2.37
C PHE A 86 19.56 7.87 -3.57
N SER A 87 19.06 7.59 -4.78
CA SER A 87 19.66 7.99 -6.05
C SER A 87 18.59 8.49 -7.02
N PRO A 88 18.93 9.27 -8.06
CA PRO A 88 17.96 9.63 -9.11
C PRO A 88 17.30 8.37 -9.71
N LEU A 89 15.96 8.40 -9.85
CA LEU A 89 15.23 7.30 -10.50
C LEU A 89 15.36 7.45 -12.04
N PRO A 90 15.77 6.39 -12.76
CA PRO A 90 15.82 6.41 -14.22
C PRO A 90 14.45 6.75 -14.81
N ASP A 91 14.42 7.60 -15.84
CA ASP A 91 13.22 8.06 -16.55
C ASP A 91 12.21 8.87 -15.72
N TRP A 92 12.55 9.22 -14.48
CA TRP A 92 11.76 10.10 -13.63
C TRP A 92 12.36 11.50 -13.62
N THR A 93 11.51 12.52 -13.52
CA THR A 93 11.94 13.92 -13.39
C THR A 93 11.96 14.32 -11.92
N ASN A 94 13.07 14.92 -11.47
CA ASN A 94 13.24 15.50 -10.13
C ASN A 94 12.80 14.58 -8.97
N THR A 95 13.15 13.29 -9.06
CA THR A 95 12.76 12.28 -8.07
C THR A 95 13.96 11.45 -7.65
N LEU A 96 14.16 11.31 -6.34
CA LEU A 96 15.11 10.36 -5.76
C LEU A 96 14.39 9.08 -5.35
N GLY A 97 14.96 7.93 -5.66
CA GLY A 97 14.45 6.62 -5.27
C GLY A 97 15.41 5.89 -4.35
N ALA A 98 14.86 5.10 -3.43
CA ALA A 98 15.61 4.11 -2.66
C ALA A 98 14.97 2.74 -2.83
N TYR A 99 15.64 1.85 -3.58
CA TYR A 99 15.22 0.46 -3.73
C TYR A 99 15.43 -0.30 -2.42
N LEU A 100 14.37 -0.91 -1.90
CA LEU A 100 14.38 -1.70 -0.67
C LEU A 100 14.44 -3.20 -1.01
N ILE A 101 13.57 -3.65 -1.91
CA ILE A 101 13.44 -5.05 -2.33
C ILE A 101 13.54 -5.11 -3.84
N THR A 102 14.32 -6.05 -4.37
CA THR A 102 14.46 -6.32 -5.81
C THR A 102 14.61 -7.83 -6.02
N PRO A 103 14.41 -8.34 -7.25
CA PRO A 103 14.61 -9.77 -7.54
C PRO A 103 15.99 -10.33 -7.18
N ALA A 104 17.00 -9.48 -6.93
CA ALA A 104 18.30 -9.91 -6.40
C ALA A 104 18.21 -10.59 -5.02
N ILE A 105 17.15 -10.34 -4.23
CA ILE A 105 16.85 -11.06 -2.98
C ILE A 105 15.97 -12.31 -3.18
N GLY A 106 15.60 -12.63 -4.42
CA GLY A 106 14.68 -13.73 -4.75
C GLY A 106 13.19 -13.36 -4.70
N SER A 107 12.84 -12.07 -4.67
CA SER A 107 11.45 -11.61 -4.80
C SER A 107 11.00 -11.59 -6.26
N HIS A 108 9.69 -11.63 -6.49
CA HIS A 108 9.08 -11.45 -7.82
C HIS A 108 8.46 -10.05 -7.99
N PHE A 109 8.86 -9.12 -7.12
CA PHE A 109 8.42 -7.73 -7.13
C PHE A 109 9.57 -6.81 -6.73
N VAL A 110 9.40 -5.53 -7.02
CA VAL A 110 10.30 -4.46 -6.58
C VAL A 110 9.55 -3.57 -5.60
N MET A 111 10.21 -3.19 -4.51
CA MET A 111 9.71 -2.20 -3.55
C MET A 111 10.73 -1.08 -3.41
N TYR A 112 10.30 0.15 -3.57
CA TYR A 112 11.16 1.32 -3.43
C TYR A 112 10.39 2.51 -2.85
N LEU A 113 11.12 3.42 -2.22
CA LEU A 113 10.61 4.72 -1.77
C LEU A 113 10.94 5.76 -2.83
N ALA A 114 9.95 6.53 -3.28
CA ALA A 114 10.15 7.65 -4.21
C ALA A 114 9.95 8.99 -3.49
N LYS A 115 11.01 9.79 -3.41
CA LYS A 115 10.99 11.18 -2.92
C LYS A 115 10.78 12.11 -4.11
N MET A 116 9.52 12.39 -4.39
CA MET A 116 9.06 13.30 -5.43
C MET A 116 9.13 14.75 -4.93
N GLN A 117 9.96 15.58 -5.56
CA GLN A 117 10.08 17.01 -5.25
C GLN A 117 9.07 17.84 -6.05
N GLU A 118 9.09 19.16 -5.90
CA GLU A 118 8.28 20.06 -6.72
C GLU A 118 8.55 19.85 -8.23
N ASN A 119 7.49 19.91 -9.04
CA ASN A 119 7.54 19.70 -10.49
C ASN A 119 8.15 18.34 -10.91
N SER A 120 8.07 17.33 -10.04
CA SER A 120 8.50 15.97 -10.36
C SER A 120 7.45 15.21 -11.17
N LYS A 121 7.91 14.21 -11.92
CA LYS A 121 7.05 13.35 -12.74
C LYS A 121 7.60 11.93 -12.75
N SER A 122 6.71 10.95 -12.70
CA SER A 122 7.09 9.54 -12.82
C SER A 122 7.37 9.13 -14.26
N GLY A 123 8.34 8.22 -14.43
CA GLY A 123 8.54 7.49 -15.68
C GLY A 123 7.57 6.32 -15.80
N LEU A 124 7.29 5.88 -17.03
CA LEU A 124 6.47 4.69 -17.27
C LEU A 124 7.17 3.44 -16.73
N PRO A 125 6.43 2.44 -16.21
CA PRO A 125 7.04 1.14 -15.94
C PRO A 125 7.45 0.46 -17.25
N PRO A 126 8.39 -0.50 -17.21
CA PRO A 126 8.67 -1.37 -18.36
C PRO A 126 7.41 -2.08 -18.85
N SER A 127 7.45 -2.60 -20.09
CA SER A 127 6.37 -3.41 -20.63
C SER A 127 6.06 -4.60 -19.72
N ASP A 128 4.77 -4.91 -19.57
CA ASP A 128 4.26 -6.04 -18.78
C ASP A 128 4.58 -5.97 -17.28
N VAL A 129 4.96 -4.80 -16.76
CA VAL A 129 5.18 -4.56 -15.34
C VAL A 129 4.00 -3.78 -14.75
N GLU A 130 3.27 -4.42 -13.84
CA GLU A 130 2.27 -3.77 -13.01
C GLU A 130 2.92 -2.87 -11.94
N ARG A 131 2.30 -1.72 -11.66
CA ARG A 131 2.82 -0.76 -10.68
C ARG A 131 1.73 -0.28 -9.75
N PHE A 132 1.87 -0.66 -8.49
CA PHE A 132 1.10 -0.11 -7.40
C PHE A 132 1.84 1.07 -6.72
N ILE A 133 1.09 2.12 -6.34
CA ILE A 133 1.62 3.27 -5.59
C ILE A 133 0.81 3.53 -4.31
N PHE A 134 1.49 3.96 -3.24
CA PHE A 134 0.89 4.32 -1.97
C PHE A 134 1.47 5.66 -1.47
N VAL A 135 0.59 6.65 -1.26
CA VAL A 135 1.03 7.99 -0.81
C VAL A 135 1.24 7.99 0.70
N VAL A 136 2.52 8.09 1.11
CA VAL A 136 2.94 8.16 2.52
C VAL A 136 2.96 9.60 3.05
N GLN A 137 3.32 10.57 2.20
CA GLN A 137 3.40 11.99 2.55
C GLN A 137 3.01 12.86 1.37
N GLY A 138 2.37 13.99 1.64
CA GLY A 138 1.96 14.95 0.61
C GLY A 138 0.82 14.44 -0.26
N SER A 139 0.90 14.72 -1.55
CA SER A 139 -0.08 14.30 -2.56
C SER A 139 0.58 14.15 -3.92
N ALA A 140 0.01 13.29 -4.77
CA ALA A 140 0.44 13.11 -6.15
C ALA A 140 -0.77 13.19 -7.08
N VAL A 141 -0.57 13.65 -8.30
CA VAL A 141 -1.62 13.64 -9.33
C VAL A 141 -1.36 12.47 -10.27
N LEU A 142 -2.37 11.62 -10.40
CA LEU A 142 -2.38 10.50 -11.33
C LEU A 142 -3.19 10.89 -12.56
N THR A 143 -2.64 10.63 -13.75
CA THR A 143 -3.37 10.78 -15.01
C THR A 143 -3.42 9.43 -15.70
N ASN A 144 -4.64 8.93 -15.95
CA ASN A 144 -4.87 7.67 -16.66
C ASN A 144 -4.65 7.85 -18.18
N ILE A 145 -4.49 6.77 -18.93
CA ILE A 145 -4.47 6.72 -20.40
C ILE A 145 -5.69 7.41 -21.04
N SER A 146 -6.84 7.39 -20.38
CA SER A 146 -8.06 8.09 -20.84
C SER A 146 -8.05 9.59 -20.58
N GLY A 147 -6.99 10.14 -19.97
CA GLY A 147 -6.87 11.56 -19.62
C GLY A 147 -7.56 11.95 -18.31
N ASN A 148 -8.20 11.01 -17.61
CA ASN A 148 -8.80 11.26 -16.30
C ASN A 148 -7.72 11.58 -15.26
N VAL A 149 -7.95 12.64 -14.49
CA VAL A 149 -7.01 13.16 -13.48
C VAL A 149 -7.55 12.87 -12.09
N HIS A 150 -6.74 12.22 -11.25
CA HIS A 150 -7.07 11.88 -9.88
C HIS A 150 -6.00 12.43 -8.93
N ASN A 151 -6.43 13.14 -7.88
CA ASN A 151 -5.52 13.63 -6.84
C ASN A 151 -5.43 12.61 -5.71
N LEU A 152 -4.27 11.96 -5.60
CA LEU A 152 -3.94 10.98 -4.58
C LEU A 152 -3.39 11.68 -3.34
N LYS A 153 -4.12 11.62 -2.24
CA LYS A 153 -3.72 12.08 -0.90
C LYS A 153 -3.13 10.95 -0.07
N VAL A 154 -2.52 11.29 1.06
CA VAL A 154 -2.02 10.31 2.04
C VAL A 154 -3.08 9.24 2.38
N ARG A 155 -2.67 7.95 2.41
CA ARG A 155 -3.47 6.70 2.50
C ARG A 155 -4.10 6.19 1.22
N GLN A 156 -4.12 6.98 0.16
CA GLN A 156 -4.69 6.53 -1.08
C GLN A 156 -3.68 5.71 -1.85
N LEU A 157 -4.20 4.66 -2.48
CA LEU A 157 -3.45 3.75 -3.31
C LEU A 157 -4.09 3.61 -4.67
N TYR A 158 -3.24 3.31 -5.65
CA TYR A 158 -3.61 3.03 -7.03
C TYR A 158 -2.86 1.78 -7.50
N PHE A 159 -3.59 0.91 -8.21
CA PHE A 159 -3.10 -0.34 -8.79
C PHE A 159 -3.05 -0.23 -10.32
#